data_AF-A0A8B9J7R7-F1
#
_entry.id   AF-A0A8B9J7R7-F1
#
_cell.length_a   1.000
_cell.length_b   1.000
_cell.length_c   1.000
_cell.angle_alpha   90.00
_cell.angle_beta   90.00
_cell.angle_gamma   90.00
#
_symmetry.space_group_name_H-M   'P 1'
#
loop_
_entity.id
_entity.type
_entity.pdbx_description
1 polymer ?
#
loop_
_entity_poly.entity_id
_entity_poly.type
_entity_poly.pdbx_seq_one_letter_code
_entity_poly.pdbx_strand_id
1 'polypeptide(L)'
;TLSCNFPPYRADVHPVKFKFNEKNKICIEYKVSPAFIWSKRKPRLKMAKLQMPGSIGGLDVPNLKLYQLAAHLRVMADWFKSDPVSTWLDLESAQSKCPLWNLLFMKNIDSVRALCDNPVTLSTVKAWRLIRALEGHAQLTSPLTPISKFPDFLPGFSDLGFESWLHVGITKLGDLFHSQTLLSFQQLQQRYTLKNSEFFRYLQIRHFITKNTTLIKTNTPSPVESVLSLQLPKMRINVFYKALTSNSPSTSQAIKLSWEEDLGITIDNPDWVKVWSYAGDISVCNRTKSTQLKLLHRAYITPALKNEWDATVSPLCLKCATERGTYIHCFWSCTELQKYWSGIVKELRAMFGLSIEQDPLCLLLGFPDNHIVKIDKDAHLVQ
;
A
#
# COMPACT_ATOMS: atom_id res chain seq x y z
N THR A 1 47.22 -16.25 -15.28
CA THR A 1 45.92 -16.52 -15.94
C THR A 1 45.32 -17.78 -15.33
N LEU A 2 44.23 -17.66 -14.56
CA LEU A 2 43.51 -18.79 -13.98
C LEU A 2 42.01 -18.58 -14.18
N SER A 3 41.37 -19.47 -14.92
CA SER A 3 39.97 -19.40 -15.30
C SER A 3 39.07 -20.09 -14.27
N CYS A 4 38.35 -19.31 -13.48
CA CYS A 4 37.32 -19.84 -12.57
C CYS A 4 36.09 -20.30 -13.36
N ASN A 5 36.08 -21.57 -13.76
CA ASN A 5 34.91 -22.22 -14.36
C ASN A 5 33.78 -22.32 -13.33
N PHE A 6 32.84 -21.37 -13.36
CA PHE A 6 31.56 -21.53 -12.68
C PHE A 6 30.72 -22.57 -13.44
N PRO A 7 30.16 -23.59 -12.76
CA PRO A 7 29.24 -24.51 -13.41
C PRO A 7 27.95 -23.78 -13.80
N PRO A 8 27.32 -24.12 -14.94
CA PRO A 8 26.07 -23.48 -15.36
C PRO A 8 24.95 -23.88 -14.40
N TYR A 9 24.61 -22.98 -13.48
CA TYR A 9 23.47 -23.13 -12.59
C TYR A 9 22.18 -23.12 -13.43
N ARG A 10 21.67 -24.32 -13.77
CA ARG A 10 20.32 -24.46 -14.32
C ARG A 10 19.34 -23.90 -13.31
N ALA A 11 18.71 -22.77 -13.66
CA ALA A 11 17.54 -22.32 -12.95
C ALA A 11 16.39 -23.28 -13.28
N ASP A 12 16.03 -24.15 -12.33
CA ASP A 12 14.82 -24.96 -12.41
C ASP A 12 13.59 -24.06 -12.26
N VAL A 13 13.28 -23.34 -13.34
CA VAL A 13 12.05 -22.55 -13.49
C VAL A 13 10.88 -23.52 -13.61
N HIS A 14 10.40 -24.01 -12.46
CA HIS A 14 9.22 -24.85 -12.40
C HIS A 14 8.05 -24.13 -13.11
N PRO A 15 7.41 -24.77 -14.11
CA PRO A 15 6.40 -24.10 -14.93
C PRO A 15 5.17 -23.71 -14.09
N VAL A 16 4.54 -22.60 -14.47
CA VAL A 16 3.35 -22.04 -13.80
C VAL A 16 2.18 -23.03 -13.92
N LYS A 17 1.97 -23.85 -12.88
CA LYS A 17 0.85 -24.79 -12.80
C LYS A 17 -0.37 -24.11 -12.19
N PHE A 18 -1.28 -23.66 -13.05
CA PHE A 18 -2.63 -23.29 -12.66
C PHE A 18 -3.34 -24.50 -12.04
N LYS A 19 -3.65 -24.42 -10.74
CA LYS A 19 -4.60 -25.33 -10.09
C LYS A 19 -5.78 -24.53 -9.55
N PHE A 20 -6.93 -24.71 -10.18
CA PHE A 20 -8.20 -24.28 -9.63
C PHE A 20 -8.55 -25.15 -8.42
N ASN A 21 -9.22 -24.54 -7.43
CA ASN A 21 -9.83 -25.25 -6.31
C ASN A 21 -11.30 -24.79 -6.24
N GLU A 22 -12.20 -25.71 -5.97
CA GLU A 22 -13.64 -25.65 -6.25
C GLU A 22 -14.36 -24.45 -5.60
N LYS A 23 -13.79 -23.90 -4.51
CA LYS A 23 -14.39 -22.82 -3.72
C LYS A 23 -14.13 -21.41 -4.27
N ASN A 24 -13.86 -21.28 -5.57
CA ASN A 24 -13.75 -20.04 -6.38
C ASN A 24 -12.76 -18.95 -5.88
N LYS A 25 -12.00 -19.22 -4.81
CA LYS A 25 -10.91 -18.36 -4.31
C LYS A 25 -9.71 -18.45 -5.25
N ILE A 26 -9.27 -17.33 -5.80
CA ILE A 26 -8.01 -17.29 -6.55
C ILE A 26 -6.83 -17.33 -5.56
N CYS A 27 -6.45 -18.53 -5.15
CA CYS A 27 -5.23 -18.77 -4.38
C CYS A 27 -4.00 -18.64 -5.29
N ILE A 28 -3.62 -17.39 -5.61
CA ILE A 28 -2.35 -17.11 -6.28
C ILE A 28 -1.22 -17.32 -5.27
N GLU A 29 -0.76 -18.57 -5.17
CA GLU A 29 0.49 -18.93 -4.51
C GLU A 29 1.66 -18.44 -5.35
N TYR A 30 2.00 -17.15 -5.26
CA TYR A 30 3.36 -16.71 -5.55
C TYR A 30 4.32 -17.37 -4.56
N LYS A 31 4.80 -18.56 -4.94
CA LYS A 31 5.88 -19.28 -4.24
C LYS A 31 7.27 -18.73 -4.56
N VAL A 32 7.37 -17.40 -4.76
CA VAL A 32 8.46 -16.62 -4.13
C VAL A 32 8.22 -16.68 -2.61
N SER A 33 8.43 -17.87 -2.07
CA SER A 33 8.04 -18.21 -0.71
C SER A 33 8.86 -17.38 0.28
N PRO A 34 8.38 -17.21 1.53
CA PRO A 34 9.22 -16.69 2.60
C PRO A 34 10.54 -17.47 2.72
N ALA A 35 10.59 -18.75 2.34
CA ALA A 35 11.81 -19.53 2.32
C ALA A 35 12.85 -19.11 1.25
N PHE A 36 12.47 -18.34 0.22
CA PHE A 36 13.43 -17.66 -0.66
C PHE A 36 14.01 -16.43 0.04
N ILE A 37 13.16 -15.47 0.42
CA ILE A 37 13.54 -14.20 1.07
C ILE A 37 14.39 -14.44 2.33
N TRP A 38 14.04 -15.47 3.12
CA TRP A 38 14.74 -15.82 4.36
C TRP A 38 15.75 -16.97 4.19
N SER A 39 16.00 -17.47 2.97
CA SER A 39 16.90 -18.61 2.71
C SER A 39 16.66 -19.81 3.63
N LYS A 40 15.39 -20.24 3.72
CA LYS A 40 14.84 -21.27 4.63
C LYS A 40 14.96 -21.00 6.13
N ARG A 41 15.49 -19.84 6.58
CA ARG A 41 15.61 -19.47 8.00
C ARG A 41 14.29 -18.91 8.55
N LYS A 42 14.11 -18.94 9.88
CA LYS A 42 12.96 -18.32 10.54
C LYS A 42 13.05 -16.78 10.46
N PRO A 43 11.97 -16.06 10.09
CA PRO A 43 11.95 -14.60 10.05
C PRO A 43 12.05 -14.00 11.46
N ARG A 44 12.88 -12.96 11.63
CA ARG A 44 12.91 -12.16 12.89
C ARG A 44 11.85 -11.05 12.93
N LEU A 45 11.38 -10.60 11.77
CA LEU A 45 10.36 -9.57 11.62
C LEU A 45 9.19 -10.11 10.81
N LYS A 46 7.96 -9.78 11.21
CA LYS A 46 6.75 -10.17 10.47
C LYS A 46 6.79 -9.56 9.07
N MET A 47 6.47 -10.34 8.03
CA MET A 47 6.52 -9.89 6.63
C MET A 47 5.75 -8.57 6.40
N ALA A 48 4.60 -8.40 7.06
CA ALA A 48 3.81 -7.18 6.99
C ALA A 48 4.57 -5.90 7.42
N LYS A 49 5.51 -5.98 8.40
CA LYS A 49 6.37 -4.84 8.75
C LYS A 49 7.35 -4.50 7.62
N LEU A 50 7.92 -5.50 6.95
CA LEU A 50 8.91 -5.28 5.88
C LEU A 50 8.28 -4.72 4.61
N GLN A 51 7.00 -4.99 4.38
CA GLN A 51 6.20 -4.49 3.26
C GLN A 51 5.70 -3.05 3.44
N MET A 52 5.99 -2.41 4.59
CA MET A 52 5.71 -0.99 4.80
C MET A 52 6.76 -0.11 4.07
N PRO A 53 6.47 1.19 3.86
CA PRO A 53 7.46 2.15 3.39
C PRO A 53 8.63 2.32 4.38
N GLY A 54 9.84 2.54 3.86
CA GLY A 54 11.05 2.79 4.67
C GLY A 54 10.87 3.94 5.66
N SER A 55 10.20 5.02 5.27
CA SER A 55 9.85 6.17 6.12
C SER A 55 8.94 5.85 7.32
N ILE A 56 8.33 4.66 7.34
CA ILE A 56 7.45 4.16 8.41
C ILE A 56 8.14 2.99 9.15
N GLY A 57 9.44 2.78 8.92
CA GLY A 57 10.19 1.65 9.42
C GLY A 57 9.83 0.34 8.72
N GLY A 58 9.67 0.37 7.41
CA GLY A 58 9.64 -0.83 6.58
C GLY A 58 10.96 -1.08 5.86
N LEU A 59 10.92 -1.97 4.86
CA LEU A 59 12.02 -2.20 3.92
C LEU A 59 11.55 -2.09 2.45
N ASP A 60 10.37 -1.49 2.20
CA ASP A 60 9.72 -1.39 0.89
C ASP A 60 9.63 -2.73 0.13
N VAL A 61 9.56 -3.86 0.86
CA VAL A 61 9.50 -5.19 0.25
C VAL A 61 8.22 -5.33 -0.57
N PRO A 62 8.29 -5.59 -1.90
CA PRO A 62 7.10 -5.62 -2.74
C PRO A 62 6.10 -6.68 -2.29
N ASN A 63 4.86 -6.26 -2.02
CA ASN A 63 3.76 -7.18 -1.79
C ASN A 63 3.24 -7.67 -3.15
N LEU A 64 3.77 -8.84 -3.59
CA LEU A 64 3.47 -9.44 -4.89
C LEU A 64 1.97 -9.59 -5.18
N LYS A 65 1.12 -9.76 -4.15
CA LYS A 65 -0.34 -9.82 -4.32
C LYS A 65 -0.91 -8.44 -4.69
N LEU A 66 -0.54 -7.39 -3.96
CA LEU A 66 -0.94 -6.01 -4.29
C LEU A 66 -0.34 -5.56 -5.64
N TYR A 67 0.88 -6.00 -5.97
CA TYR A 67 1.52 -5.71 -7.26
C TYR A 67 0.75 -6.34 -8.43
N GLN A 68 0.28 -7.58 -8.31
CA GLN A 68 -0.58 -8.17 -9.34
C GLN A 68 -1.96 -7.50 -9.42
N LEU A 69 -2.56 -7.12 -8.29
CA LEU A 69 -3.81 -6.36 -8.29
C LEU A 69 -3.63 -4.99 -8.99
N ALA A 70 -2.50 -4.31 -8.77
CA ALA A 70 -2.11 -3.10 -9.47
C ALA A 70 -1.84 -3.33 -10.98
N ALA A 71 -1.34 -4.50 -11.38
CA ALA A 71 -1.19 -4.87 -12.78
C ALA A 71 -2.54 -5.11 -13.48
N HIS A 72 -3.50 -5.75 -12.81
CA HIS A 72 -4.88 -5.88 -13.30
C HIS A 72 -5.60 -4.53 -13.37
N LEU A 73 -5.40 -3.64 -12.39
CA LEU A 73 -5.92 -2.27 -12.42
C LEU A 73 -5.39 -1.46 -13.62
N ARG A 74 -4.16 -1.71 -14.08
CA ARG A 74 -3.64 -1.10 -15.30
C ARG A 74 -4.47 -1.50 -16.53
N VAL A 75 -4.82 -2.78 -16.66
CA VAL A 75 -5.69 -3.26 -17.76
C VAL A 75 -7.10 -2.67 -17.66
N MET A 76 -7.66 -2.56 -16.46
CA MET A 76 -8.93 -1.86 -16.24
C MET A 76 -8.85 -0.37 -16.62
N ALA A 77 -7.73 0.30 -16.39
CA ALA A 77 -7.55 1.69 -16.81
C ALA A 77 -7.54 1.86 -18.34
N ASP A 78 -7.15 0.82 -19.08
CA ASP A 78 -7.27 0.78 -20.54
C ASP A 78 -8.76 0.55 -20.94
N TRP A 79 -9.49 -0.31 -20.20
CA TRP A 79 -10.96 -0.44 -20.32
C TRP A 79 -11.69 0.90 -20.04
N PHE A 80 -11.14 1.76 -19.16
CA PHE A 80 -11.68 3.10 -18.83
C PHE A 80 -11.31 4.23 -19.81
N LYS A 81 -10.73 3.89 -20.95
CA LYS A 81 -10.47 4.82 -22.06
C LYS A 81 -11.07 4.38 -23.38
N SER A 82 -11.22 3.07 -23.59
CA SER A 82 -11.40 2.48 -24.92
C SER A 82 -10.29 2.94 -25.87
N ASP A 83 -9.03 2.90 -25.39
CA ASP A 83 -7.86 3.43 -26.09
C ASP A 83 -7.56 2.60 -27.38
N PRO A 84 -7.76 3.17 -28.59
CA PRO A 84 -7.75 2.44 -29.85
C PRO A 84 -6.36 1.94 -30.28
N VAL A 85 -5.31 2.24 -29.52
CA VAL A 85 -3.96 1.68 -29.73
C VAL A 85 -3.84 0.27 -29.10
N SER A 86 -4.83 -0.16 -28.33
CA SER A 86 -4.74 -1.33 -27.45
C SER A 86 -5.32 -2.60 -28.09
N THR A 87 -4.51 -3.33 -28.86
CA THR A 87 -4.92 -4.59 -29.55
C THR A 87 -5.57 -5.66 -28.65
N TRP A 88 -5.35 -5.59 -27.33
CA TRP A 88 -6.00 -6.47 -26.35
C TRP A 88 -7.45 -6.08 -26.06
N LEU A 89 -7.82 -4.78 -26.14
CA LEU A 89 -9.21 -4.33 -25.97
C LEU A 89 -10.10 -4.83 -27.11
N ASP A 90 -9.59 -4.87 -28.34
CA ASP A 90 -10.34 -5.38 -29.49
C ASP A 90 -10.66 -6.87 -29.32
N LEU A 91 -9.66 -7.66 -28.89
CA LEU A 91 -9.80 -9.09 -28.63
C LEU A 91 -10.72 -9.40 -27.44
N GLU A 92 -10.62 -8.65 -26.34
CA GLU A 92 -11.49 -8.82 -25.18
C GLU A 92 -12.93 -8.37 -25.49
N SER A 93 -13.11 -7.25 -26.21
CA SER A 93 -14.42 -6.71 -26.55
C SER A 93 -15.18 -7.58 -27.55
N ALA A 94 -14.51 -8.10 -28.58
CA ALA A 94 -15.09 -9.06 -29.54
C ALA A 94 -15.57 -10.37 -28.89
N GLN A 95 -15.06 -10.72 -27.70
CA GLN A 95 -15.46 -11.88 -26.91
C GLN A 95 -16.50 -11.53 -25.82
N SER A 96 -17.05 -10.31 -25.83
CA SER A 96 -17.99 -9.81 -24.83
C SER A 96 -19.30 -9.32 -25.48
N LYS A 97 -20.44 -9.68 -24.88
CA LYS A 97 -21.78 -9.28 -25.38
C LYS A 97 -22.20 -7.86 -24.95
N CYS A 98 -21.40 -7.19 -24.12
CA CYS A 98 -21.64 -5.85 -23.61
C CYS A 98 -20.29 -5.18 -23.27
N PRO A 99 -20.22 -3.84 -23.12
CA PRO A 99 -18.95 -3.16 -22.88
C PRO A 99 -18.21 -3.73 -21.66
N LEU A 100 -16.89 -3.99 -21.81
CA LEU A 100 -16.05 -4.61 -20.78
C LEU A 100 -16.17 -3.90 -19.41
N TRP A 101 -16.34 -2.58 -19.42
CA TRP A 101 -16.59 -1.75 -18.24
C TRP A 101 -17.78 -2.22 -17.39
N ASN A 102 -18.85 -2.66 -18.05
CA ASN A 102 -20.10 -3.00 -17.40
C ASN A 102 -19.97 -4.30 -16.59
N LEU A 103 -19.08 -5.21 -17.02
CA LEU A 103 -18.79 -6.48 -16.35
C LEU A 103 -18.16 -6.29 -14.95
N LEU A 104 -17.46 -5.18 -14.71
CA LEU A 104 -16.80 -4.89 -13.43
C LEU A 104 -17.80 -4.61 -12.29
N PHE A 105 -18.99 -4.09 -12.61
CA PHE A 105 -19.98 -3.66 -11.61
C PHE A 105 -21.18 -4.61 -11.46
N MET A 106 -21.30 -5.62 -12.32
CA MET A 106 -22.33 -6.66 -12.19
C MET A 106 -22.22 -7.39 -10.86
N LYS A 107 -23.34 -7.71 -10.22
CA LYS A 107 -23.36 -8.37 -8.90
C LYS A 107 -22.96 -9.86 -8.98
N ASN A 108 -23.35 -10.58 -10.03
CA ASN A 108 -23.14 -12.03 -10.15
C ASN A 108 -21.97 -12.41 -11.09
N ILE A 109 -21.08 -13.30 -10.66
CA ILE A 109 -19.94 -13.78 -11.48
C ILE A 109 -20.39 -14.70 -12.61
N ASP A 110 -21.41 -15.53 -12.37
CA ASP A 110 -21.84 -16.54 -13.34
C ASP A 110 -22.61 -15.89 -14.50
N SER A 111 -23.28 -14.77 -14.23
CA SER A 111 -23.82 -13.86 -15.26
C SER A 111 -22.72 -13.20 -16.09
N VAL A 112 -21.58 -12.83 -15.49
CA VAL A 112 -20.42 -12.31 -16.25
C VAL A 112 -19.85 -13.40 -17.17
N ARG A 113 -19.72 -14.66 -16.70
CA ARG A 113 -19.29 -15.79 -17.54
C ARG A 113 -20.22 -16.02 -18.74
N ALA A 114 -21.53 -15.90 -18.56
CA ALA A 114 -22.50 -16.04 -19.67
C ALA A 114 -22.41 -14.90 -20.72
N LEU A 115 -21.79 -13.77 -20.37
CA LEU A 115 -21.57 -12.61 -21.24
C LEU A 115 -20.18 -12.55 -21.86
N CYS A 116 -19.17 -13.15 -21.23
CA CYS A 116 -17.80 -13.27 -21.72
C CYS A 116 -17.10 -14.51 -21.10
N ASP A 117 -16.67 -15.46 -21.93
CA ASP A 117 -15.95 -16.68 -21.49
C ASP A 117 -14.43 -16.59 -21.68
N ASN A 118 -13.88 -15.38 -21.56
CA ASN A 118 -12.44 -15.14 -21.59
C ASN A 118 -11.85 -15.27 -20.16
N PRO A 119 -10.83 -16.12 -19.93
CA PRO A 119 -10.24 -16.29 -18.60
C PRO A 119 -9.54 -15.02 -18.08
N VAL A 120 -9.06 -14.14 -18.96
CA VAL A 120 -8.38 -12.87 -18.60
C VAL A 120 -9.40 -11.87 -18.06
N THR A 121 -10.51 -11.64 -18.76
CA THR A 121 -11.58 -10.72 -18.31
C THR A 121 -12.25 -11.23 -17.02
N LEU A 122 -12.42 -12.55 -16.88
CA LEU A 122 -12.88 -13.16 -15.63
C LEU A 122 -11.86 -13.00 -14.50
N SER A 123 -10.56 -12.99 -14.80
CA SER A 123 -9.50 -12.71 -13.81
C SER A 123 -9.44 -11.24 -13.40
N THR A 124 -9.63 -10.28 -14.30
CA THR A 124 -9.68 -8.84 -13.96
C THR A 124 -10.94 -8.55 -13.13
N VAL A 125 -12.14 -9.00 -13.54
CA VAL A 125 -13.39 -8.81 -12.76
C VAL A 125 -13.27 -9.40 -11.34
N LYS A 126 -12.61 -10.55 -11.18
CA LYS A 126 -12.33 -11.13 -9.84
C LYS A 126 -11.28 -10.32 -9.06
N ALA A 127 -10.25 -9.78 -9.71
CA ALA A 127 -9.27 -8.89 -9.08
C ALA A 127 -9.93 -7.59 -8.57
N TRP A 128 -10.83 -7.00 -9.35
CA TRP A 128 -11.60 -5.81 -8.94
C TRP A 128 -12.44 -6.05 -7.68
N ARG A 129 -13.17 -7.17 -7.62
CA ARG A 129 -13.93 -7.57 -6.43
C ARG A 129 -13.04 -7.78 -5.20
N LEU A 130 -11.83 -8.32 -5.38
CA LEU A 130 -10.86 -8.47 -4.29
C LEU A 130 -10.33 -7.11 -3.81
N ILE A 131 -10.09 -6.15 -4.70
CA ILE A 131 -9.70 -4.77 -4.35
C ILE A 131 -10.82 -4.10 -3.55
N ARG A 132 -12.06 -4.13 -4.05
CA ARG A 132 -13.24 -3.62 -3.34
C ARG A 132 -13.41 -4.26 -1.96
N ALA A 133 -13.09 -5.54 -1.80
CA ALA A 133 -13.12 -6.21 -0.50
C ALA A 133 -11.98 -5.79 0.44
N LEU A 134 -10.77 -5.51 -0.08
CA LEU A 134 -9.65 -4.99 0.70
C LEU A 134 -9.88 -3.55 1.19
N GLU A 135 -10.63 -2.74 0.43
CA GLU A 135 -11.08 -1.41 0.85
C GLU A 135 -12.32 -1.44 1.78
N GLY A 136 -12.87 -2.61 2.11
CA GLY A 136 -14.14 -2.74 2.84
C GLY A 136 -15.41 -2.44 2.01
N HIS A 137 -15.25 -1.90 0.80
CA HIS A 137 -16.29 -1.55 -0.16
C HIS A 137 -16.97 -2.75 -0.88
N ALA A 138 -16.89 -3.96 -0.34
CA ALA A 138 -17.36 -5.20 -0.97
C ALA A 138 -18.87 -5.21 -1.30
N GLN A 139 -19.68 -4.56 -0.46
CA GLN A 139 -21.14 -4.48 -0.60
C GLN A 139 -21.61 -3.09 -1.09
N LEU A 140 -20.67 -2.15 -1.29
CA LEU A 140 -20.99 -0.80 -1.74
C LEU A 140 -21.01 -0.75 -3.28
N THR A 141 -22.01 -0.07 -3.83
CA THR A 141 -22.03 0.30 -5.24
C THR A 141 -20.91 1.29 -5.54
N SER A 142 -20.34 1.23 -6.75
CA SER A 142 -19.31 2.17 -7.19
C SER A 142 -19.95 3.44 -7.78
N PRO A 143 -19.46 4.65 -7.48
CA PRO A 143 -19.83 5.85 -8.22
C PRO A 143 -19.50 5.77 -9.72
N LEU A 144 -18.54 4.92 -10.11
CA LEU A 144 -18.13 4.68 -11.50
C LEU A 144 -19.05 3.72 -12.28
N THR A 145 -20.08 3.16 -11.64
CA THR A 145 -21.04 2.25 -12.28
C THR A 145 -21.69 2.92 -13.50
N PRO A 146 -21.67 2.29 -14.69
CA PRO A 146 -22.20 2.89 -15.93
C PRO A 146 -23.72 2.92 -15.96
N ILE A 147 -24.26 3.89 -16.69
CA ILE A 147 -25.71 4.06 -16.91
C ILE A 147 -26.19 3.30 -18.16
N SER A 148 -25.40 3.31 -19.23
CA SER A 148 -25.76 2.69 -20.52
C SER A 148 -25.27 1.24 -20.64
N LYS A 149 -26.10 0.38 -21.25
CA LYS A 149 -25.88 -1.06 -21.51
C LYS A 149 -25.54 -1.90 -20.27
N PHE A 150 -25.89 -1.44 -19.07
CA PHE A 150 -25.54 -2.12 -17.82
C PHE A 150 -26.53 -3.27 -17.51
N PRO A 151 -26.11 -4.56 -17.48
CA PRO A 151 -27.06 -5.68 -17.41
C PRO A 151 -27.94 -5.72 -16.16
N ASP A 152 -27.43 -5.27 -15.00
CA ASP A 152 -28.21 -5.23 -13.76
C ASP A 152 -29.24 -4.05 -13.75
N PHE A 153 -29.22 -3.16 -14.74
CA PHE A 153 -30.19 -2.07 -14.95
C PHE A 153 -30.89 -2.22 -16.32
N LEU A 154 -31.90 -3.09 -16.37
CA LEU A 154 -32.67 -3.44 -17.58
C LEU A 154 -33.08 -2.25 -18.48
N PRO A 155 -33.57 -1.09 -17.96
CA PRO A 155 -33.87 0.06 -18.83
C PRO A 155 -32.67 0.59 -19.60
N GLY A 156 -31.48 0.61 -18.98
CA GLY A 156 -30.23 1.01 -19.62
C GLY A 156 -29.71 0.03 -20.66
N PHE A 157 -30.22 -1.22 -20.66
CA PHE A 157 -29.92 -2.22 -21.69
C PHE A 157 -30.89 -2.14 -22.88
N SER A 158 -32.13 -1.69 -22.67
CA SER A 158 -33.21 -1.73 -23.68
C SER A 158 -33.61 -0.38 -24.29
N ASP A 159 -33.39 0.76 -23.63
CA ASP A 159 -33.76 2.09 -24.13
C ASP A 159 -32.55 2.82 -24.72
N LEU A 160 -32.56 3.00 -26.05
CA LEU A 160 -31.54 3.72 -26.83
C LEU A 160 -31.32 5.17 -26.36
N GLY A 161 -32.27 5.77 -25.63
CA GLY A 161 -32.07 7.09 -25.04
C GLY A 161 -30.96 7.18 -24.01
N PHE A 162 -30.54 6.07 -23.41
CA PHE A 162 -29.35 6.04 -22.56
C PHE A 162 -28.04 6.06 -23.36
N GLU A 163 -28.07 5.92 -24.69
CA GLU A 163 -26.95 6.27 -25.57
C GLU A 163 -26.89 7.78 -25.83
N SER A 164 -28.04 8.45 -26.01
CA SER A 164 -28.11 9.92 -26.07
C SER A 164 -27.50 10.58 -24.84
N TRP A 165 -27.71 9.99 -23.66
CA TRP A 165 -27.13 10.47 -22.40
C TRP A 165 -25.59 10.36 -22.38
N LEU A 166 -25.02 9.34 -23.03
CA LEU A 166 -23.58 9.18 -23.18
C LEU A 166 -22.98 10.26 -24.11
N HIS A 167 -23.67 10.60 -25.21
CA HIS A 167 -23.28 11.73 -26.08
C HIS A 167 -23.35 13.09 -25.37
N VAL A 168 -24.25 13.23 -24.39
CA VAL A 168 -24.40 14.40 -23.52
C VAL A 168 -23.36 14.42 -22.37
N GLY A 169 -22.56 13.35 -22.20
CA GLY A 169 -21.50 13.26 -21.20
C GLY A 169 -21.92 12.66 -19.85
N ILE A 170 -23.15 12.15 -19.72
CA ILE A 170 -23.61 11.42 -18.55
C ILE A 170 -23.19 9.95 -18.72
N THR A 171 -22.10 9.55 -18.07
CA THR A 171 -21.46 8.23 -18.28
C THR A 171 -21.61 7.28 -17.09
N LYS A 172 -21.54 7.82 -15.87
CA LYS A 172 -21.45 7.09 -14.60
C LYS A 172 -22.55 7.56 -13.65
N LEU A 173 -22.99 6.71 -12.73
CA LEU A 173 -23.97 7.10 -11.70
C LEU A 173 -23.49 8.27 -10.84
N GLY A 174 -22.19 8.40 -10.59
CA GLY A 174 -21.60 9.54 -9.88
C GLY A 174 -21.77 10.90 -10.57
N ASP A 175 -21.93 10.93 -11.90
CA ASP A 175 -22.12 12.16 -12.70
C ASP A 175 -23.48 12.84 -12.40
N LEU A 176 -24.38 12.11 -11.73
CA LEU A 176 -25.73 12.53 -11.30
C LEU A 176 -25.79 13.07 -9.86
N PHE A 177 -24.67 13.09 -9.13
CA PHE A 177 -24.59 13.60 -7.76
C PHE A 177 -23.82 14.92 -7.69
N HIS A 178 -24.16 15.74 -6.69
CA HIS A 178 -23.31 16.83 -6.23
C HIS A 178 -22.93 16.58 -4.78
N SER A 179 -21.65 16.31 -4.53
CA SER A 179 -21.11 15.81 -3.26
C SER A 179 -21.76 14.50 -2.79
N GLN A 180 -22.92 14.58 -2.14
CA GLN A 180 -23.69 13.43 -1.63
C GLN A 180 -25.19 13.49 -1.98
N THR A 181 -25.70 14.60 -2.52
CA THR A 181 -27.10 14.72 -2.95
C THR A 181 -27.26 14.36 -4.41
N LEU A 182 -28.33 13.61 -4.73
CA LEU A 182 -28.72 13.31 -6.10
C LEU A 182 -29.35 14.56 -6.72
N LEU A 183 -28.85 14.97 -7.89
CA LEU A 183 -29.29 16.18 -8.59
C LEU A 183 -30.76 16.07 -9.01
N SER A 184 -31.51 17.17 -8.87
CA SER A 184 -32.88 17.23 -9.39
C SER A 184 -32.87 17.23 -10.93
N PHE A 185 -33.99 16.84 -11.55
CA PHE A 185 -34.11 16.87 -13.01
C PHE A 185 -33.85 18.26 -13.61
N GLN A 186 -34.29 19.32 -12.92
CA GLN A 186 -34.02 20.71 -13.33
C GLN A 186 -32.53 21.05 -13.28
N GLN A 187 -31.80 20.57 -12.27
CA GLN A 187 -30.35 20.77 -12.17
C GLN A 187 -29.58 19.97 -13.22
N LEU A 188 -30.02 18.73 -13.52
CA LEU A 188 -29.46 17.94 -14.63
C LEU A 188 -29.77 18.59 -15.99
N GLN A 189 -30.96 19.14 -16.17
CA GLN A 189 -31.34 19.89 -17.36
C GLN A 189 -30.51 21.16 -17.55
N GLN A 190 -30.24 21.91 -16.48
CA GLN A 190 -29.33 23.08 -16.52
C GLN A 190 -27.88 22.69 -16.83
N ARG A 191 -27.40 21.56 -16.30
CA ARG A 191 -25.99 21.12 -16.43
C ARG A 191 -25.69 20.37 -17.73
N TYR A 192 -26.67 19.66 -18.27
CA TYR A 192 -26.51 18.72 -19.38
C TYR A 192 -27.51 18.96 -20.54
N THR A 193 -28.30 20.04 -20.51
CA THR A 193 -29.25 20.43 -21.58
C THR A 193 -30.31 19.36 -21.95
N LEU A 194 -30.67 18.50 -20.99
CA LEU A 194 -31.62 17.40 -21.21
C LEU A 194 -33.03 17.89 -21.61
N LYS A 195 -33.71 17.10 -22.45
CA LYS A 195 -35.07 17.39 -22.92
C LYS A 195 -36.11 16.90 -21.90
N ASN A 196 -37.23 17.62 -21.75
CA ASN A 196 -38.33 17.26 -20.83
C ASN A 196 -38.87 15.83 -21.05
N SER A 197 -38.80 15.30 -22.27
CA SER A 197 -39.15 13.92 -22.62
C SER A 197 -38.35 12.86 -21.85
N GLU A 198 -37.20 13.22 -21.29
CA GLU A 198 -36.28 12.30 -20.61
C GLU A 198 -36.48 12.25 -19.09
N PHE A 199 -37.48 12.99 -18.58
CA PHE A 199 -37.87 12.94 -17.17
C PHE A 199 -38.19 11.51 -16.68
N PHE A 200 -38.82 10.69 -17.54
CA PHE A 200 -39.12 9.30 -17.21
C PHE A 200 -37.84 8.44 -17.04
N ARG A 201 -36.81 8.67 -17.88
CA ARG A 201 -35.50 8.01 -17.78
C ARG A 201 -34.78 8.39 -16.48
N TYR A 202 -34.85 9.67 -16.12
CA TYR A 202 -34.39 10.14 -14.80
C TYR A 202 -35.13 9.47 -13.64
N LEU A 203 -36.46 9.30 -13.72
CA LEU A 203 -37.23 8.57 -12.69
C LEU A 203 -36.84 7.09 -12.60
N GLN A 204 -36.58 6.41 -13.72
CA GLN A 204 -36.08 5.03 -13.74
C GLN A 204 -34.72 4.90 -13.04
N ILE A 205 -33.76 5.78 -13.37
CA ILE A 205 -32.45 5.77 -12.72
C ILE A 205 -32.57 6.16 -11.24
N ARG A 206 -33.37 7.16 -10.88
CA ARG A 206 -33.61 7.55 -9.48
C ARG A 206 -34.18 6.38 -8.68
N HIS A 207 -35.16 5.66 -9.22
CA HIS A 207 -35.70 4.43 -8.60
C HIS A 207 -34.62 3.36 -8.42
N PHE A 208 -33.80 3.11 -9.45
CA PHE A 208 -32.69 2.16 -9.39
C PHE A 208 -31.66 2.54 -8.32
N ILE A 209 -31.23 3.81 -8.28
CA ILE A 209 -30.31 4.33 -7.25
C ILE A 209 -30.90 4.14 -5.85
N THR A 210 -32.17 4.50 -5.63
CA THR A 210 -32.83 4.39 -4.32
C THR A 210 -33.07 2.95 -3.87
N LYS A 211 -33.34 2.02 -4.78
CA LYS A 211 -33.74 0.63 -4.45
C LYS A 211 -32.59 -0.38 -4.50
N ASN A 212 -31.65 -0.21 -5.43
CA ASN A 212 -30.66 -1.23 -5.78
C ASN A 212 -29.20 -0.84 -5.48
N THR A 213 -28.94 0.40 -5.03
CA THR A 213 -27.57 0.93 -4.81
C THR A 213 -27.38 1.52 -3.41
N THR A 214 -26.12 1.62 -2.97
CA THR A 214 -25.75 2.25 -1.69
C THR A 214 -25.31 3.72 -1.83
N LEU A 215 -25.33 4.28 -3.05
CA LEU A 215 -24.68 5.57 -3.37
C LEU A 215 -25.21 6.75 -2.55
N ILE A 216 -26.50 6.71 -2.16
CA ILE A 216 -27.13 7.72 -1.30
C ILE A 216 -26.48 7.81 0.09
N LYS A 217 -25.82 6.74 0.57
CA LYS A 217 -25.13 6.71 1.88
C LYS A 217 -23.63 6.98 1.76
N THR A 218 -23.01 6.58 0.66
CA THR A 218 -21.56 6.68 0.41
C THR A 218 -21.29 6.92 -1.08
N ASN A 219 -21.09 8.18 -1.48
CA ASN A 219 -20.75 8.57 -2.86
C ASN A 219 -19.26 8.93 -3.04
N THR A 220 -18.46 8.85 -1.98
CA THR A 220 -17.01 9.12 -2.04
C THR A 220 -16.29 8.03 -2.86
N PRO A 221 -15.61 8.37 -3.96
CA PRO A 221 -14.82 7.40 -4.72
C PRO A 221 -13.62 6.94 -3.87
N SER A 222 -13.28 5.66 -3.97
CA SER A 222 -12.09 5.12 -3.29
C SER A 222 -10.77 5.69 -3.84
N PRO A 223 -9.64 5.53 -3.12
CA PRO A 223 -8.32 5.93 -3.62
C PRO A 223 -7.92 5.26 -4.94
N VAL A 224 -8.47 4.09 -5.24
CA VAL A 224 -8.30 3.43 -6.54
C VAL A 224 -9.24 4.05 -7.58
N GLU A 225 -10.51 4.30 -7.24
CA GLU A 225 -11.50 4.92 -8.15
C GLU A 225 -11.10 6.35 -8.58
N SER A 226 -10.47 7.13 -7.68
CA SER A 226 -9.96 8.47 -8.02
C SER A 226 -8.73 8.42 -8.95
N VAL A 227 -7.85 7.42 -8.80
CA VAL A 227 -6.76 7.21 -9.77
C VAL A 227 -7.32 6.80 -11.14
N LEU A 228 -8.38 5.99 -11.17
CA LEU A 228 -9.03 5.56 -12.42
C LEU A 228 -9.77 6.71 -13.10
N SER A 229 -10.39 7.63 -12.35
CA SER A 229 -11.09 8.79 -12.93
C SER A 229 -10.17 9.88 -13.49
N LEU A 230 -8.89 9.93 -13.08
CA LEU A 230 -7.91 10.88 -13.63
C LEU A 230 -7.53 10.62 -15.10
N GLN A 231 -7.83 9.44 -15.66
CA GLN A 231 -7.67 9.06 -17.08
C GLN A 231 -6.31 9.37 -17.75
N LEU A 232 -5.25 9.65 -16.98
CA LEU A 232 -3.89 9.99 -17.42
C LEU A 232 -3.40 9.12 -18.60
N PRO A 233 -2.74 9.71 -19.62
CA PRO A 233 -2.52 9.06 -20.92
C PRO A 233 -1.78 7.72 -20.80
N LYS A 234 -0.79 7.58 -19.90
CA LYS A 234 -0.12 6.29 -19.62
C LYS A 234 -0.14 5.98 -18.12
N MET A 235 -1.07 5.14 -17.69
CA MET A 235 -1.16 4.67 -16.30
C MET A 235 -0.03 3.70 -15.97
N ARG A 236 0.65 3.92 -14.84
CA ARG A 236 1.77 3.10 -14.37
C ARG A 236 1.35 2.26 -13.16
N ILE A 237 1.73 0.98 -13.13
CA ILE A 237 1.44 0.02 -12.04
C ILE A 237 1.78 0.60 -10.65
N ASN A 238 2.87 1.37 -10.54
CA ASN A 238 3.31 2.03 -9.30
C ASN A 238 2.24 2.98 -8.71
N VAL A 239 1.43 3.65 -9.54
CA VAL A 239 0.38 4.57 -9.04
C VAL A 239 -0.72 3.78 -8.31
N PHE A 240 -1.22 2.71 -8.94
CA PHE A 240 -2.17 1.79 -8.31
C PHE A 240 -1.59 1.08 -7.08
N TYR A 241 -0.32 0.66 -7.14
CA TYR A 241 0.35 0.00 -6.01
C TYR A 241 0.44 0.92 -4.77
N LYS A 242 0.77 2.21 -4.98
CA LYS A 242 0.77 3.22 -3.91
C LYS A 242 -0.63 3.44 -3.33
N ALA A 243 -1.66 3.60 -4.17
CA ALA A 243 -3.05 3.77 -3.74
C ALA A 243 -3.61 2.55 -2.99
N LEU A 244 -3.13 1.33 -3.29
CA LEU A 244 -3.47 0.11 -2.53
C LEU A 244 -2.71 0.01 -1.20
N THR A 245 -1.53 0.62 -1.08
CA THR A 245 -0.66 0.51 0.11
C THR A 245 -0.95 1.60 1.15
N SER A 246 -1.42 2.78 0.73
CA SER A 246 -1.80 3.89 1.63
C SER A 246 -2.91 3.54 2.63
N ASN A 247 -3.70 2.51 2.36
CA ASN A 247 -4.82 2.10 3.20
C ASN A 247 -4.43 1.09 4.30
N SER A 248 -3.13 0.80 4.48
CA SER A 248 -2.63 -0.17 5.47
C SER A 248 -2.38 0.47 6.85
N PRO A 249 -2.77 -0.20 7.96
CA PRO A 249 -2.70 0.39 9.30
C PRO A 249 -1.26 0.53 9.83
N SER A 250 -0.99 1.68 10.44
CA SER A 250 0.31 2.19 10.91
C SER A 250 0.92 1.39 12.08
N THR A 251 1.54 0.25 11.74
CA THR A 251 2.24 -0.63 12.72
C THR A 251 3.47 0.04 13.38
N SER A 252 3.92 1.19 12.87
CA SER A 252 5.03 2.00 13.43
C SER A 252 4.72 2.61 14.80
N GLN A 253 3.46 2.96 15.07
CA GLN A 253 3.05 3.69 16.29
C GLN A 253 3.33 2.87 17.57
N ALA A 254 3.10 1.56 17.54
CA ALA A 254 3.40 0.68 18.67
C ALA A 254 4.92 0.55 18.94
N ILE A 255 5.78 0.73 17.94
CA ILE A 255 7.24 0.76 18.15
C ILE A 255 7.67 2.10 18.75
N LYS A 256 7.05 3.20 18.31
CA LYS A 256 7.28 4.55 18.83
C LYS A 256 6.98 4.63 20.32
N LEU A 257 5.78 4.20 20.73
CA LEU A 257 5.35 4.21 22.15
C LEU A 257 6.33 3.45 23.05
N SER A 258 6.77 2.26 22.68
CA SER A 258 7.77 1.50 23.44
C SER A 258 9.21 2.05 23.40
N TRP A 259 9.46 3.13 22.66
CA TRP A 259 10.68 3.93 22.77
C TRP A 259 10.45 5.18 23.63
N GLU A 260 9.28 5.79 23.56
CA GLU A 260 8.88 6.92 24.43
C GLU A 260 8.80 6.47 25.90
N GLU A 261 8.25 5.28 26.17
CA GLU A 261 8.22 4.62 27.48
C GLU A 261 9.62 4.27 28.01
N ASP A 262 10.48 3.68 27.17
CA ASP A 262 11.85 3.26 27.56
C ASP A 262 12.79 4.45 27.82
N LEU A 263 12.58 5.58 27.14
CA LEU A 263 13.45 6.76 27.22
C LEU A 263 12.91 7.86 28.14
N GLY A 264 11.61 7.88 28.44
CA GLY A 264 10.97 8.97 29.17
C GLY A 264 10.83 10.26 28.36
N ILE A 265 10.84 10.18 27.02
CA ILE A 265 10.84 11.33 26.10
C ILE A 265 9.67 11.19 25.12
N THR A 266 8.91 12.27 24.92
CA THR A 266 7.92 12.37 23.84
C THR A 266 8.60 12.66 22.50
N ILE A 267 8.38 11.81 21.51
CA ILE A 267 8.95 11.94 20.17
C ILE A 267 7.86 12.45 19.23
N ASP A 268 8.13 13.48 18.42
CA ASP A 268 7.13 13.96 17.47
C ASP A 268 6.98 13.03 16.26
N ASN A 269 5.75 12.88 15.74
CA ASN A 269 5.49 12.02 14.57
C ASN A 269 6.32 12.37 13.32
N PRO A 270 6.51 13.65 12.92
CA PRO A 270 7.40 13.98 11.80
C PRO A 270 8.86 13.64 12.08
N ASP A 271 9.32 13.76 13.33
CA ASP A 271 10.72 13.45 13.69
C ASP A 271 10.97 11.95 13.78
N TRP A 272 9.99 11.16 14.22
CA TRP A 272 10.02 9.70 14.12
C TRP A 272 10.15 9.23 12.66
N VAL A 273 9.51 9.90 11.70
CA VAL A 273 9.71 9.63 10.26
C VAL A 273 11.14 9.94 9.82
N LYS A 274 11.74 11.05 10.31
CA LYS A 274 13.14 11.41 10.03
C LYS A 274 14.12 10.37 10.58
N VAL A 275 13.90 9.83 11.78
CA VAL A 275 14.71 8.74 12.37
C VAL A 275 14.80 7.55 11.42
N TRP A 276 13.69 7.15 10.79
CA TRP A 276 13.70 6.03 9.84
C TRP A 276 14.42 6.35 8.53
N SER A 277 14.33 7.57 7.99
CA SER A 277 15.16 7.96 6.84
C SER A 277 16.65 8.02 7.18
N TYR A 278 17.04 8.59 8.32
CA TYR A 278 18.44 8.65 8.74
C TYR A 278 19.02 7.24 8.97
N ALA A 279 18.27 6.31 9.56
CA ALA A 279 18.68 4.91 9.66
C ALA A 279 18.81 4.20 8.28
N GLY A 280 18.09 4.70 7.28
CA GLY A 280 18.25 4.34 5.87
C GLY A 280 19.57 4.82 5.29
N ASP A 281 20.05 6.02 5.62
CA ASP A 281 21.17 6.69 4.94
C ASP A 281 22.48 6.79 5.75
N ILE A 282 22.46 6.44 7.05
CA ILE A 282 23.55 6.47 8.05
C ILE A 282 24.94 6.00 7.59
N SER A 283 25.02 5.10 6.60
CA SER A 283 26.28 4.64 6.01
C SER A 283 26.03 3.87 4.72
N VAL A 284 26.93 3.98 3.74
CA VAL A 284 26.95 3.10 2.54
C VAL A 284 27.03 1.62 2.93
N CYS A 285 27.55 1.29 4.11
CA CYS A 285 27.69 -0.09 4.57
C CYS A 285 26.35 -0.72 5.00
N ASN A 286 25.86 -1.67 4.20
CA ASN A 286 24.65 -2.46 4.51
C ASN A 286 24.71 -3.17 5.89
N ARG A 287 25.90 -3.49 6.42
CA ARG A 287 26.04 -4.04 7.79
C ARG A 287 25.62 -3.01 8.84
N THR A 288 26.02 -1.75 8.68
CA THR A 288 25.67 -0.64 9.57
C THR A 288 24.20 -0.29 9.49
N LYS A 289 23.64 -0.11 8.27
CA LYS A 289 22.18 0.05 8.06
C LYS A 289 21.39 -1.07 8.75
N SER A 290 21.83 -2.33 8.55
CA SER A 290 21.20 -3.50 9.16
C SER A 290 21.37 -3.57 10.69
N THR A 291 22.36 -2.93 11.29
CA THR A 291 22.47 -2.80 12.75
C THR A 291 21.46 -1.77 13.26
N GLN A 292 21.41 -0.56 12.69
CA GLN A 292 20.50 0.49 13.15
C GLN A 292 19.02 0.08 12.98
N LEU A 293 18.66 -0.54 11.86
CA LEU A 293 17.31 -1.05 11.65
C LEU A 293 16.93 -2.18 12.62
N LYS A 294 17.88 -3.01 13.08
CA LYS A 294 17.60 -3.99 14.15
C LYS A 294 17.45 -3.35 15.53
N LEU A 295 18.17 -2.25 15.78
CA LEU A 295 18.07 -1.46 17.00
C LEU A 295 16.68 -0.82 17.09
N LEU A 296 16.31 0.02 16.11
CA LEU A 296 15.03 0.72 16.05
C LEU A 296 13.82 -0.23 16.11
N HIS A 297 13.91 -1.39 15.45
CA HIS A 297 12.87 -2.42 15.49
C HIS A 297 12.77 -3.23 16.79
N ARG A 298 13.66 -3.03 17.76
CA ARG A 298 13.77 -3.83 19.00
C ARG A 298 13.98 -5.32 18.70
N ALA A 299 14.78 -5.62 17.66
CA ALA A 299 14.98 -6.95 17.08
C ALA A 299 16.23 -7.71 17.59
N TYR A 300 16.91 -7.15 18.60
CA TYR A 300 17.97 -7.82 19.34
C TYR A 300 17.39 -8.62 20.52
N ILE A 301 17.92 -9.82 20.74
CA ILE A 301 17.54 -10.69 21.86
C ILE A 301 18.41 -10.31 23.06
N THR A 302 17.79 -9.93 24.17
CA THR A 302 18.47 -9.51 25.40
C THR A 302 18.69 -10.69 26.35
N PRO A 303 19.56 -10.56 27.38
CA PRO A 303 19.73 -11.58 28.41
C PRO A 303 18.43 -11.91 29.14
N ALA A 304 17.60 -10.90 29.47
CA ALA A 304 16.29 -11.13 30.09
C ALA A 304 15.36 -11.97 29.20
N LEU A 305 15.21 -11.60 27.92
CA LEU A 305 14.40 -12.36 26.96
C LEU A 305 14.93 -13.80 26.74
N LYS A 306 16.25 -14.01 26.86
CA LYS A 306 16.85 -15.34 26.75
C LYS A 306 16.61 -16.18 28.01
N ASN A 307 16.70 -15.59 29.21
CA ASN A 307 16.34 -16.24 30.47
C ASN A 307 14.85 -16.65 30.51
N GLU A 308 13.96 -15.81 29.95
CA GLU A 308 12.52 -16.09 29.82
C GLU A 308 12.20 -17.26 28.86
N TRP A 309 13.14 -17.65 27.99
CA TRP A 309 13.01 -18.84 27.11
C TRP A 309 13.77 -20.06 27.64
N ASP A 310 14.83 -19.84 28.42
CA ASP A 310 15.75 -20.84 28.95
C ASP A 310 16.28 -20.36 30.30
N ALA A 311 15.67 -20.85 31.38
CA ALA A 311 15.97 -20.44 32.74
C ALA A 311 17.41 -20.78 33.20
N THR A 312 18.16 -21.60 32.46
CA THR A 312 19.58 -21.86 32.74
C THR A 312 20.48 -20.68 32.40
N VAL A 313 20.00 -19.73 31.61
CA VAL A 313 20.74 -18.55 31.14
C VAL A 313 20.55 -17.41 32.13
N SER A 314 21.64 -16.80 32.60
CA SER A 314 21.55 -15.63 33.49
C SER A 314 20.80 -14.45 32.84
N PRO A 315 19.84 -13.82 33.55
CA PRO A 315 19.13 -12.64 33.08
C PRO A 315 19.96 -11.34 33.15
N LEU A 316 21.20 -11.40 33.68
CA LEU A 316 22.04 -10.23 33.94
C LEU A 316 22.65 -9.64 32.66
N CYS A 317 22.93 -8.35 32.67
CA CYS A 317 23.52 -7.64 31.55
C CYS A 317 24.96 -8.11 31.25
N LEU A 318 25.25 -8.43 29.99
CA LEU A 318 26.58 -8.87 29.51
C LEU A 318 27.69 -7.81 29.61
N LYS A 319 27.40 -6.59 30.06
CA LYS A 319 28.35 -5.47 30.17
C LYS A 319 28.79 -5.23 31.61
N CYS A 320 27.84 -4.98 32.52
CA CYS A 320 28.12 -4.71 33.94
C CYS A 320 27.95 -5.92 34.86
N ALA A 321 27.26 -6.98 34.42
CA ALA A 321 26.89 -8.17 35.20
C ALA A 321 26.10 -7.92 36.52
N THR A 322 25.63 -6.69 36.78
CA THR A 322 24.90 -6.33 38.01
C THR A 322 23.38 -6.30 37.85
N GLU A 323 22.87 -5.68 36.79
CA GLU A 323 21.44 -5.45 36.57
C GLU A 323 20.82 -6.44 35.57
N ARG A 324 19.49 -6.59 35.60
CA ARG A 324 18.72 -7.36 34.61
C ARG A 324 18.90 -6.74 33.23
N GLY A 325 19.34 -7.54 32.25
CA GLY A 325 19.54 -7.14 30.86
C GLY A 325 18.22 -6.90 30.11
N THR A 326 17.52 -5.81 30.43
CA THR A 326 16.40 -5.27 29.66
C THR A 326 16.90 -4.64 28.35
N TYR A 327 15.98 -4.28 27.45
CA TYR A 327 16.37 -3.70 26.16
C TYR A 327 17.11 -2.37 26.33
N ILE A 328 16.51 -1.42 27.05
CA ILE A 328 17.14 -0.11 27.29
C ILE A 328 18.40 -0.21 28.15
N HIS A 329 18.48 -1.12 29.12
CA HIS A 329 19.72 -1.29 29.89
C HIS A 329 20.87 -1.76 28.99
N CYS A 330 20.68 -2.79 28.17
CA CYS A 330 21.75 -3.32 27.31
C CYS A 330 22.23 -2.35 26.23
N PHE A 331 21.40 -1.38 25.82
CA PHE A 331 21.68 -0.43 24.73
C PHE A 331 21.88 1.02 25.15
N TRP A 332 21.48 1.41 26.37
CA TRP A 332 21.62 2.79 26.86
C TRP A 332 22.03 2.87 28.33
N SER A 333 21.17 2.47 29.28
CA SER A 333 21.33 2.85 30.70
C SER A 333 22.39 2.06 31.49
N CYS A 334 23.04 1.04 30.90
CA CYS A 334 24.16 0.35 31.54
C CYS A 334 25.32 1.30 31.90
N THR A 335 25.79 1.24 33.15
CA THR A 335 26.88 2.08 33.69
C THR A 335 28.14 2.09 32.81
N GLU A 336 28.59 0.92 32.36
CA GLU A 336 29.80 0.80 31.53
C GLU A 336 29.59 1.35 30.11
N LEU A 337 28.35 1.38 29.63
CA LEU A 337 28.00 2.00 28.35
C LEU A 337 27.89 3.52 28.47
N GLN A 338 27.39 4.05 29.59
CA GLN A 338 27.38 5.49 29.89
C GLN A 338 28.80 6.06 30.08
N LYS A 339 29.71 5.31 30.72
CA LYS A 339 31.15 5.64 30.75
C LYS A 339 31.77 5.72 29.34
N TYR A 340 31.38 4.80 28.45
CA TYR A 340 31.87 4.78 27.07
C TYR A 340 31.32 5.97 26.25
N TRP A 341 30.02 6.27 26.37
CA TRP A 341 29.41 7.43 25.71
C TRP A 341 29.94 8.76 26.25
N SER A 342 30.23 8.88 27.56
CA SER A 342 30.82 10.11 28.10
C SER A 342 32.27 10.32 27.65
N GLY A 343 33.04 9.24 27.45
CA GLY A 343 34.31 9.30 26.72
C GLY A 343 34.14 9.85 25.30
N ILE A 344 33.27 9.24 24.48
CA ILE A 344 33.02 9.69 23.10
C ILE A 344 32.60 11.15 23.05
N VAL A 345 31.61 11.56 23.85
CA VAL A 345 31.09 12.94 23.84
C VAL A 345 32.16 13.93 24.29
N LYS A 346 33.05 13.57 25.23
CA LYS A 346 34.18 14.42 25.62
C LYS A 346 35.16 14.63 24.46
N GLU A 347 35.55 13.57 23.74
CA GLU A 347 36.48 13.67 22.62
C GLU A 347 35.85 14.40 21.41
N LEU A 348 34.55 14.20 21.14
CA LEU A 348 33.83 14.96 20.11
C LEU A 348 33.73 16.46 20.45
N ARG A 349 33.41 16.80 21.71
CA ARG A 349 33.44 18.19 22.22
C ARG A 349 34.84 18.82 22.04
N ALA A 350 35.91 18.05 22.31
CA ALA A 350 37.29 18.52 22.18
C ALA A 350 37.72 18.73 20.72
N MET A 351 37.33 17.84 19.78
CA MET A 351 37.71 17.96 18.36
C MET A 351 36.90 19.00 17.59
N PHE A 352 35.60 19.15 17.89
CA PHE A 352 34.71 20.03 17.10
C PHE A 352 34.36 21.35 17.81
N GLY A 353 34.67 21.50 19.11
CA GLY A 353 34.31 22.69 19.90
C GLY A 353 32.82 22.84 20.21
N LEU A 354 32.01 21.84 19.88
CA LEU A 354 30.54 21.88 19.97
C LEU A 354 30.00 21.38 21.31
N SER A 355 28.94 22.00 21.81
CA SER A 355 28.21 21.59 23.02
C SER A 355 27.26 20.40 22.76
N ILE A 356 27.79 19.27 22.29
CA ILE A 356 27.01 18.04 22.05
C ILE A 356 26.49 17.49 23.38
N GLU A 357 25.18 17.28 23.53
CA GLU A 357 24.57 16.70 24.73
C GLU A 357 24.56 15.15 24.70
N GLN A 358 24.30 14.52 25.85
CA GLN A 358 24.16 13.05 25.97
C GLN A 358 22.72 12.60 25.70
N ASP A 359 22.12 13.14 24.65
CA ASP A 359 20.75 12.82 24.25
C ASP A 359 20.66 11.40 23.65
N PRO A 360 19.76 10.52 24.15
CA PRO A 360 19.52 9.22 23.54
C PRO A 360 18.90 9.30 22.13
N LEU A 361 18.13 10.34 21.78
CA LEU A 361 17.60 10.47 20.41
C LEU A 361 18.75 10.62 19.41
N CYS A 362 19.75 11.43 19.72
CA CYS A 362 20.97 11.56 18.94
C CYS A 362 21.87 10.30 19.01
N LEU A 363 22.30 9.90 20.20
CA LEU A 363 23.35 8.87 20.33
C LEU A 363 22.87 7.43 20.12
N LEU A 364 21.57 7.15 20.33
CA LEU A 364 21.01 5.81 20.16
C LEU A 364 20.15 5.69 18.90
N LEU A 365 19.22 6.61 18.68
CA LEU A 365 18.27 6.52 17.56
C LEU A 365 18.84 7.12 16.25
N GLY A 366 19.86 7.98 16.34
CA GLY A 366 20.54 8.58 15.19
C GLY A 366 19.85 9.83 14.66
N PHE A 367 19.11 10.55 15.51
CA PHE A 367 18.47 11.82 15.16
C PHE A 367 19.47 12.98 15.37
N PRO A 368 19.82 13.78 14.35
CA PRO A 368 20.84 14.81 14.50
C PRO A 368 20.41 15.88 15.51
N ASP A 369 21.25 16.13 16.51
CA ASP A 369 21.11 17.20 17.49
C ASP A 369 20.84 18.56 16.80
N ASN A 370 19.90 19.34 17.33
CA ASN A 370 19.58 20.69 16.88
C ASN A 370 20.81 21.62 16.82
N HIS A 371 21.84 21.37 17.63
CA HIS A 371 23.12 22.08 17.57
C HIS A 371 23.95 21.71 16.32
N ILE A 372 23.86 20.48 15.84
CA ILE A 372 24.56 20.01 14.63
C ILE A 372 23.82 20.50 13.37
N VAL A 373 22.48 20.45 13.37
CA VAL A 373 21.63 20.86 12.22
C VAL A 373 21.76 22.36 11.88
N LYS A 374 22.21 23.21 12.81
CA LYS A 374 22.52 24.62 12.53
C LYS A 374 23.75 24.77 11.64
N ILE A 375 24.83 24.06 11.96
CA ILE A 375 26.13 24.16 11.28
C ILE A 375 25.99 23.80 9.79
N ASP A 376 25.18 22.80 9.47
CA ASP A 376 24.94 22.36 8.08
C ASP A 376 24.21 23.45 7.26
N LYS A 377 23.32 24.22 7.89
CA LYS A 377 22.65 25.38 7.26
C LYS A 377 23.59 26.57 7.08
N ASP A 378 24.46 26.82 8.05
CA ASP A 378 25.43 27.92 7.99
C ASP A 378 26.57 27.59 6.99
N ALA A 379 26.95 26.31 6.85
CA ALA A 379 27.89 25.84 5.83
C ALA A 379 27.35 25.97 4.41
N HIS A 380 26.04 25.85 4.22
CA HIS A 380 25.36 26.08 2.93
C HIS A 380 25.27 27.56 2.51
N LEU A 381 25.89 28.49 3.24
CA LEU A 381 26.07 29.89 2.82
C LEU A 381 27.45 30.20 2.20
N VAL A 382 28.29 29.18 1.95
CA VAL A 382 29.60 29.34 1.28
C VAL A 382 29.82 28.33 0.14
N GLN A 383 29.02 28.43 -0.92
CA GLN A 383 29.38 28.04 -2.30
C GLN A 383 28.76 29.01 -3.31
#